data_AF-A0A9E1PBZ3-F1
#
_entry.id   AF-A0A9E1PBZ3-F1
#
_cell.length_a   1.000
_cell.length_b   1.000
_cell.length_c   1.000
_cell.angle_alpha   90.00
_cell.angle_beta   90.00
_cell.angle_gamma   90.00
#
_symmetry.space_group_name_H-M   'P 1'
#
loop_
_entity.id
_entity.type
_entity.pdbx_description
1 polymer ?
#
loop_
_entity_poly.entity_id
_entity_poly.type
_entity_poly.pdbx_seq_one_letter_code
_entity_poly.pdbx_strand_id
1 'polypeptide(L)'
;MANIQDLLDNHQLPKSILQEIGKIAEKNSKEVYVVGGVVRDLFLGRELKEIDLMVIGDGIEFAKTIAKSMGVKKIVPFPKFSTAHIPTKPIPIEVAAARQETYNEDSRKPNEITYTDLHGDLIRRDFTINAMAMSITPNDFGDLHDPYNGIKDLKEKHIVTPLDPDQTFSEDPLRMMRAAYFASGLDLKINDECLSSMKRQSNRISIVSKERITTEFCKILSTKKPSIGLTILQETGLMEFVFPEIHVMYGMDQ
;
A
#
# COMPACT_ATOMS: atom_id res chain seq x y z
N MET A 1 -20.59 9.86 9.84
CA MET A 1 -19.36 9.29 9.25
C MET A 1 -19.83 8.13 8.39
N ALA A 2 -19.41 8.03 7.12
CA ALA A 2 -19.82 6.89 6.29
C ALA A 2 -19.32 5.60 6.96
N ASN A 3 -20.23 4.68 7.28
CA ASN A 3 -19.88 3.36 7.77
C ASN A 3 -19.27 2.59 6.59
N ILE A 4 -18.12 1.94 6.78
CA ILE A 4 -17.49 1.17 5.70
C ILE A 4 -18.39 0.01 5.23
N GLN A 5 -19.30 -0.46 6.09
CA GLN A 5 -20.36 -1.39 5.70
C GLN A 5 -21.27 -0.81 4.60
N ASP A 6 -21.66 0.47 4.70
CA ASP A 6 -22.47 1.16 3.69
C ASP A 6 -21.69 1.32 2.38
N LEU A 7 -20.36 1.51 2.47
CA LEU A 7 -19.49 1.58 1.30
C LEU A 7 -19.39 0.21 0.59
N LEU A 8 -19.28 -0.87 1.36
CA LEU A 8 -19.27 -2.23 0.83
C LEU A 8 -20.60 -2.65 0.19
N ASP A 9 -21.73 -2.06 0.59
CA ASP A 9 -23.03 -2.32 -0.05
C ASP A 9 -23.07 -1.89 -1.52
N ASN A 10 -22.27 -0.88 -1.88
CA ASN A 10 -22.09 -0.48 -3.28
C ASN A 10 -21.19 -1.47 -4.07
N HIS A 11 -20.54 -2.41 -3.38
CA HIS A 11 -19.61 -3.40 -3.93
C HIS A 11 -20.06 -4.83 -3.58
N GLN A 12 -21.23 -5.22 -4.09
CA GLN A 12 -21.91 -6.47 -3.69
C GLN A 12 -21.06 -7.73 -3.91
N LEU A 13 -20.30 -7.81 -5.00
CA LEU A 13 -19.43 -8.96 -5.28
C LEU A 13 -18.22 -9.02 -4.33
N PRO A 14 -17.37 -7.98 -4.20
CA PRO A 14 -16.32 -7.95 -3.16
C PRO A 14 -16.87 -8.28 -1.77
N LYS A 15 -18.02 -7.71 -1.38
CA LYS A 15 -18.64 -7.97 -0.08
C LYS A 15 -18.90 -9.46 0.14
N SER A 16 -19.49 -10.16 -0.83
CA SER A 16 -19.76 -11.60 -0.71
C SER A 16 -18.47 -12.44 -0.55
N ILE A 17 -17.41 -12.09 -1.28
CA ILE A 17 -16.12 -12.77 -1.19
C ILE A 17 -15.50 -12.55 0.20
N LEU A 18 -15.51 -11.31 0.69
CA LEU A 18 -14.99 -10.98 2.02
C LEU A 18 -15.74 -11.70 3.14
N GLN A 19 -17.08 -11.79 3.04
CA GLN A 19 -17.88 -12.54 4.01
C GLN A 19 -17.61 -14.04 3.99
N GLU A 20 -17.39 -14.64 2.81
CA GLU A 20 -17.01 -16.05 2.71
C GLU A 20 -15.64 -16.29 3.35
N ILE A 21 -14.66 -15.43 3.05
CA ILE A 21 -13.31 -15.51 3.63
C ILE A 21 -13.36 -15.28 5.15
N GLY A 22 -14.21 -14.37 5.63
CA GLY A 22 -14.46 -14.16 7.05
C GLY A 22 -14.89 -15.43 7.78
N LYS A 23 -15.84 -16.17 7.21
CA LYS A 23 -16.29 -17.47 7.77
C LYS A 23 -15.18 -18.51 7.76
N ILE A 24 -14.34 -18.51 6.72
CA ILE A 24 -13.16 -19.38 6.65
C ILE A 24 -12.16 -19.00 7.75
N ALA A 25 -11.92 -17.70 7.97
CA ALA A 25 -11.03 -17.19 9.00
C ALA A 25 -11.50 -17.63 10.40
N GLU A 26 -12.77 -17.41 10.72
CA GLU A 26 -13.38 -17.81 12.00
C GLU A 26 -13.26 -19.32 12.26
N LYS A 27 -13.57 -20.15 11.25
CA LYS A 27 -13.45 -21.61 11.36
C LYS A 27 -12.01 -22.09 11.63
N ASN A 28 -11.01 -21.31 11.21
CA ASN A 28 -9.60 -21.64 11.41
C ASN A 28 -8.96 -20.81 12.54
N SER A 29 -9.77 -20.09 13.34
CA SER A 29 -9.31 -19.21 14.41
C SER A 29 -8.21 -18.24 13.96
N LYS A 30 -8.38 -17.64 12.77
CA LYS A 30 -7.46 -16.65 12.21
C LYS A 30 -8.09 -15.26 12.25
N GLU A 31 -7.28 -14.29 12.65
CA GLU A 31 -7.60 -12.88 12.48
C GLU A 31 -7.18 -12.42 11.09
N VAL A 32 -8.12 -11.85 10.34
CA VAL A 32 -7.92 -11.47 8.95
C VAL A 32 -8.53 -10.10 8.70
N TYR A 33 -7.77 -9.27 8.01
CA TYR A 33 -8.12 -7.90 7.72
C TYR A 33 -7.94 -7.62 6.23
N VAL A 34 -8.84 -6.82 5.67
CA VAL A 34 -8.60 -6.14 4.40
C VAL A 34 -7.76 -4.90 4.69
N VAL A 35 -6.68 -4.68 3.94
CA VAL A 35 -5.69 -3.65 4.27
C VAL A 35 -5.36 -2.77 3.08
N GLY A 36 -4.79 -1.59 3.34
CA GLY A 36 -4.08 -0.83 2.32
C GLY A 36 -4.96 -0.17 1.26
N GLY A 37 -4.56 -0.38 0.00
CA GLY A 37 -5.17 0.30 -1.14
C GLY A 37 -6.65 -0.01 -1.28
N VAL A 38 -7.08 -1.22 -0.90
CA VAL A 38 -8.50 -1.63 -0.94
C VAL A 38 -9.35 -0.75 -0.02
N VAL A 39 -8.93 -0.56 1.23
CA VAL A 39 -9.68 0.27 2.21
C VAL A 39 -9.79 1.71 1.71
N ARG A 40 -8.67 2.28 1.25
CA ARG A 40 -8.63 3.62 0.65
C ARG A 40 -9.55 3.74 -0.56
N ASP A 41 -9.50 2.78 -1.48
CA ASP A 41 -10.24 2.83 -2.73
C ASP A 41 -11.75 2.68 -2.50
N LEU A 42 -12.17 1.94 -1.47
CA LEU A 42 -13.56 1.92 -0.99
C LEU A 42 -14.02 3.32 -0.54
N PHE A 43 -13.22 4.04 0.26
CA PHE A 43 -13.55 5.41 0.67
C PHE A 43 -13.58 6.41 -0.49
N LEU A 44 -12.80 6.16 -1.54
CA LEU A 44 -12.80 6.96 -2.77
C LEU A 44 -13.89 6.55 -3.76
N GLY A 45 -14.69 5.52 -3.48
CA GLY A 45 -15.71 4.99 -4.39
C GLY A 45 -15.14 4.44 -5.69
N ARG A 46 -13.92 3.92 -5.66
CA ARG A 46 -13.21 3.36 -6.83
C ARG A 46 -13.50 1.87 -6.94
N GLU A 47 -13.47 1.36 -8.17
CA GLU A 47 -13.59 -0.08 -8.41
C GLU A 47 -12.37 -0.83 -7.86
N LEU A 48 -12.61 -1.88 -7.09
CA LEU A 48 -11.57 -2.74 -6.54
C LEU A 48 -11.03 -3.66 -7.62
N LYS A 49 -9.73 -3.57 -7.89
CA LYS A 49 -9.05 -4.41 -8.88
C LYS A 49 -8.56 -5.73 -8.30
N GLU A 50 -8.31 -5.77 -7.00
CA GLU A 50 -7.82 -6.91 -6.24
C GLU A 50 -8.29 -6.80 -4.79
N ILE A 51 -8.22 -7.91 -4.05
CA ILE A 51 -8.49 -7.95 -2.61
C ILE A 51 -7.19 -8.26 -1.89
N ASP A 52 -6.64 -7.26 -1.21
CA ASP A 52 -5.47 -7.40 -0.34
C ASP A 52 -5.90 -7.79 1.08
N LEU A 53 -5.54 -9.01 1.46
CA LEU A 53 -5.77 -9.57 2.79
C LEU A 53 -4.47 -9.64 3.58
N MET A 54 -4.57 -9.24 4.84
CA MET A 54 -3.56 -9.49 5.86
C MET A 54 -4.11 -10.51 6.86
N VAL A 55 -3.33 -11.54 7.16
CA VAL A 55 -3.64 -12.52 8.20
C VAL A 55 -2.58 -12.51 9.28
N ILE A 56 -2.99 -12.63 10.55
CA ILE A 56 -2.05 -12.87 11.64
C ILE A 56 -1.62 -14.34 11.61
N GLY A 57 -0.38 -14.59 11.20
CA GLY A 57 0.20 -15.92 11.00
C GLY A 57 0.63 -16.19 9.56
N ASP A 58 0.67 -17.46 9.15
CA ASP A 58 1.16 -17.86 7.81
C ASP A 58 0.15 -17.50 6.70
N GLY A 59 0.52 -16.55 5.85
CA GLY A 59 -0.28 -16.10 4.71
C GLY A 59 -0.43 -17.13 3.60
N ILE A 60 0.59 -17.97 3.39
CA ILE A 60 0.57 -19.01 2.35
C ILE A 60 -0.33 -20.17 2.78
N GLU A 61 -0.26 -20.56 4.05
CA GLU A 61 -1.16 -21.56 4.63
C GLU A 61 -2.62 -21.10 4.52
N PHE A 62 -2.91 -19.86 4.94
CA PHE A 62 -4.26 -19.34 4.89
C PHE A 62 -4.77 -19.20 3.44
N ALA A 63 -3.92 -18.77 2.51
CA ALA A 63 -4.26 -18.72 1.08
C ALA A 63 -4.63 -20.10 0.51
N LYS A 64 -3.93 -21.16 0.92
CA LYS A 64 -4.28 -22.54 0.55
C LYS A 64 -5.64 -22.94 1.08
N THR A 65 -5.98 -22.54 2.30
CA THR A 65 -7.29 -22.79 2.91
C THR A 65 -8.40 -22.06 2.15
N ILE A 66 -8.20 -20.77 1.81
CA ILE A 66 -9.13 -19.99 0.99
C ILE A 66 -9.33 -20.66 -0.38
N ALA A 67 -8.23 -20.91 -1.09
CA ALA A 67 -8.29 -21.49 -2.43
C ALA A 67 -8.98 -22.85 -2.45
N LYS A 68 -8.73 -23.71 -1.45
CA LYS A 68 -9.41 -25.00 -1.30
C LYS A 68 -10.91 -24.84 -1.08
N SER A 69 -11.32 -23.88 -0.24
CA SER A 69 -12.75 -23.61 0.03
C SER A 69 -13.46 -23.08 -1.21
N MET A 70 -12.81 -22.19 -1.96
CA MET A 70 -13.36 -21.57 -3.17
C MET A 70 -13.19 -22.44 -4.44
N GLY A 71 -12.64 -23.65 -4.33
CA GLY A 71 -12.43 -24.55 -5.47
C GLY A 71 -11.34 -24.11 -6.47
N VAL A 72 -10.44 -23.19 -6.06
CA VAL A 72 -9.36 -22.66 -6.90
C VAL A 72 -8.14 -23.58 -6.79
N LYS A 73 -7.71 -24.14 -7.92
CA LYS A 73 -6.58 -25.10 -7.96
C LYS A 73 -5.20 -24.43 -8.00
N LYS A 74 -5.13 -23.18 -8.48
CA LYS A 74 -3.86 -22.48 -8.71
C LYS A 74 -3.64 -21.44 -7.61
N ILE A 75 -2.45 -21.46 -7.01
CA ILE A 75 -1.96 -20.45 -6.09
C ILE A 75 -0.52 -20.14 -6.51
N VAL A 76 -0.13 -18.87 -6.46
CA VAL A 76 1.23 -18.43 -6.71
C VAL A 76 1.84 -17.96 -5.39
N PRO A 77 2.60 -18.81 -4.69
CA PRO A 77 3.23 -18.43 -3.43
C PRO A 77 4.50 -17.61 -3.67
N PHE A 78 4.75 -16.65 -2.79
CA PHE A 78 5.97 -15.85 -2.67
C PHE A 78 6.57 -16.07 -1.27
N PRO A 79 7.36 -17.16 -1.08
CA PRO A 79 7.79 -17.61 0.24
C PRO A 79 8.58 -16.57 1.05
N LYS A 80 9.38 -15.75 0.36
CA LYS A 80 10.22 -14.71 0.99
C LYS A 80 9.45 -13.75 1.88
N PHE A 81 8.17 -13.55 1.58
CA PHE A 81 7.33 -12.52 2.16
C PHE A 81 6.10 -13.09 2.87
N SER A 82 5.99 -14.43 2.94
CA SER A 82 4.80 -15.16 3.39
C SER A 82 3.52 -14.60 2.73
N THR A 83 3.62 -14.40 1.41
CA THR A 83 2.55 -13.86 0.58
C THR A 83 2.13 -14.90 -0.45
N ALA A 84 0.85 -14.95 -0.80
CA ALA A 84 0.34 -15.81 -1.86
C ALA A 84 -0.73 -15.09 -2.67
N HIS A 85 -0.64 -15.24 -3.98
CA HIS A 85 -1.62 -14.72 -4.93
C HIS A 85 -2.57 -15.84 -5.39
N ILE A 86 -3.87 -15.59 -5.28
CA ILE A 86 -4.95 -16.47 -5.70
C ILE A 86 -5.62 -15.81 -6.91
N PRO A 87 -5.44 -16.34 -8.13
CA PRO A 87 -5.99 -15.75 -9.35
C PRO A 87 -7.48 -16.09 -9.52
N THR A 88 -8.31 -15.69 -8.56
CA THR A 88 -9.78 -15.77 -8.64
C THR A 88 -10.31 -14.82 -9.71
N LYS A 89 -11.46 -15.18 -10.29
CA LYS A 89 -12.23 -14.30 -11.17
C LYS A 89 -13.55 -13.93 -10.49
N PRO A 90 -14.04 -12.69 -10.69
CA PRO A 90 -13.46 -11.63 -11.53
C PRO A 90 -12.35 -10.82 -10.83
N ILE A 91 -12.19 -10.94 -9.51
CA ILE A 91 -11.22 -10.17 -8.74
C ILE A 91 -10.19 -11.15 -8.12
N PRO A 92 -8.88 -10.97 -8.35
CA PRO A 92 -7.84 -11.74 -7.69
C PRO A 92 -7.73 -11.39 -6.20
N ILE A 93 -7.24 -12.34 -5.41
CA ILE A 93 -7.01 -12.19 -3.97
C ILE A 93 -5.51 -12.32 -3.70
N GLU A 94 -4.95 -11.37 -2.96
CA GLU A 94 -3.60 -11.46 -2.41
C GLU A 94 -3.69 -11.63 -0.90
N VAL A 95 -2.96 -12.60 -0.36
CA VAL A 95 -2.92 -12.89 1.07
C VAL A 95 -1.49 -12.73 1.55
N ALA A 96 -1.27 -11.82 2.48
CA ALA A 96 0.02 -11.58 3.11
C ALA A 96 -0.06 -11.85 4.62
N ALA A 97 1.03 -12.37 5.18
CA ALA A 97 1.19 -12.40 6.63
C ALA A 97 1.42 -10.99 7.19
N ALA A 98 0.82 -10.68 8.33
CA ALA A 98 1.19 -9.54 9.15
C ALA A 98 2.66 -9.70 9.57
N ARG A 99 3.49 -8.72 9.22
CA ARG A 99 4.93 -8.80 9.46
C ARG A 99 5.55 -7.48 9.87
N GLN A 100 6.62 -7.59 10.64
CA GLN A 100 7.51 -6.49 10.96
C GLN A 100 8.81 -6.65 10.15
N GLU A 101 9.38 -5.52 9.75
CA GLU A 101 10.60 -5.47 8.94
C GLU A 101 11.64 -4.62 9.67
N THR A 102 12.84 -5.17 9.90
CA THR A 102 13.98 -4.42 10.46
C THR A 102 14.94 -4.07 9.34
N TYR A 103 15.35 -2.80 9.23
CA TYR A 103 16.24 -2.32 8.17
C TYR A 103 17.66 -2.05 8.66
N ASN A 104 18.66 -2.19 7.79
CA ASN A 104 20.00 -1.63 7.99
C ASN A 104 20.10 -0.31 7.24
N GLU A 105 20.81 0.68 7.78
CA GLU A 105 21.00 1.98 7.11
C GLU A 105 21.62 1.83 5.71
N ASP A 106 22.50 0.85 5.51
CA ASP A 106 23.21 0.61 4.25
C ASP A 106 22.44 -0.26 3.23
N SER A 107 21.30 -0.87 3.62
CA SER A 107 20.60 -1.85 2.78
C SER A 107 19.10 -1.60 2.72
N ARG A 108 18.57 -1.58 1.49
CA ARG A 108 17.12 -1.52 1.24
C ARG A 108 16.39 -2.83 1.59
N LYS A 109 17.09 -3.96 1.65
CA LYS A 109 16.45 -5.23 2.03
C LYS A 109 16.31 -5.28 3.54
N PRO A 110 15.13 -5.64 4.08
CA PRO A 110 15.01 -5.86 5.51
C PRO A 110 15.95 -7.00 5.93
N ASN A 111 16.64 -6.80 7.05
CA ASN A 111 17.54 -7.76 7.68
C ASN A 111 16.75 -8.96 8.20
N GLU A 112 15.60 -8.70 8.81
CA GLU A 112 14.75 -9.71 9.43
C GLU A 112 13.28 -9.41 9.15
N ILE A 113 12.50 -10.46 8.95
CA ILE A 113 11.05 -10.42 8.79
C ILE A 113 10.46 -11.36 9.84
N THR A 114 9.72 -10.79 10.80
CA THR A 114 9.05 -11.55 11.86
C THR A 114 7.54 -11.38 11.74
N TYR A 115 6.76 -12.37 12.17
CA TYR A 115 5.32 -12.21 12.28
C TYR A 115 4.99 -11.20 13.37
N THR A 116 4.00 -10.34 13.11
CA THR A 116 3.58 -9.29 14.03
C THR A 116 2.06 -9.18 14.06
N ASP A 117 1.54 -8.29 14.89
CA ASP A 117 0.12 -7.98 14.99
C ASP A 117 -0.33 -6.97 13.92
N LEU A 118 -1.59 -6.56 13.98
CA LEU A 118 -2.14 -5.56 13.06
C LEU A 118 -1.35 -4.24 13.13
N HIS A 119 -1.01 -3.78 14.33
CA HIS A 119 -0.33 -2.50 14.52
C HIS A 119 1.08 -2.52 13.92
N GLY A 120 1.83 -3.59 14.13
CA GLY A 120 3.17 -3.78 13.55
C GLY A 120 3.19 -3.86 12.03
N ASP A 121 2.12 -4.33 11.38
CA ASP A 121 2.02 -4.29 9.91
C ASP A 121 1.63 -2.90 9.39
N LEU A 122 0.73 -2.19 10.07
CA LEU A 122 0.27 -0.88 9.63
C LEU A 122 1.36 0.19 9.75
N ILE A 123 2.16 0.16 10.82
CA ILE A 123 3.21 1.16 11.07
C ILE A 123 4.31 1.15 10.00
N ARG A 124 4.61 -0.01 9.41
CA ARG A 124 5.64 -0.16 8.37
C ARG A 124 5.17 0.28 6.99
N ARG A 125 3.93 0.73 6.82
CA ARG A 125 3.39 1.13 5.50
C ARG A 125 3.88 2.51 5.10
N ASP A 126 3.69 2.82 3.83
CA ASP A 126 4.23 4.04 3.23
C ASP A 126 3.51 5.31 3.70
N PHE A 127 2.19 5.30 3.68
CA PHE A 127 1.37 6.47 3.98
C PHE A 127 0.17 6.13 4.85
N THR A 128 -0.30 7.09 5.66
CA THR A 128 -1.47 6.97 6.54
C THR A 128 -2.70 6.48 5.77
N ILE A 129 -2.94 7.03 4.57
CA ILE A 129 -4.03 6.63 3.66
C ILE A 129 -3.97 5.16 3.22
N ASN A 130 -2.82 4.49 3.37
CA ASN A 130 -2.64 3.06 3.10
C ASN A 130 -2.43 2.26 4.40
N ALA A 131 -2.37 2.92 5.56
CA ALA A 131 -2.16 2.32 6.88
C ALA A 131 -3.50 2.14 7.63
N MET A 132 -4.52 1.71 6.89
CA MET A 132 -5.84 1.38 7.41
C MET A 132 -6.14 -0.09 7.18
N ALA A 133 -6.94 -0.67 8.07
CA ALA A 133 -7.40 -2.04 7.99
C ALA A 133 -8.88 -2.13 8.33
N MET A 134 -9.56 -3.12 7.77
CA MET A 134 -10.95 -3.43 8.05
C MET A 134 -11.05 -4.91 8.38
N SER A 135 -11.62 -5.23 9.54
CA SER A 135 -11.86 -6.61 9.93
C SER A 135 -12.89 -7.28 9.02
N ILE A 136 -12.65 -8.53 8.67
CA ILE A 136 -13.58 -9.35 7.88
C ILE A 136 -14.08 -10.57 8.64
N THR A 137 -13.71 -10.73 9.90
CA THR A 137 -14.29 -11.80 10.73
C THR A 137 -15.77 -11.54 11.00
N PRO A 138 -16.61 -12.57 11.16
CA PRO A 138 -18.07 -12.38 11.25
C PRO A 138 -18.53 -11.56 12.45
N ASN A 139 -17.79 -11.57 13.56
CA ASN A 139 -18.16 -10.88 14.81
C ASN A 139 -18.01 -9.36 14.75
N ASP A 140 -17.11 -8.87 13.91
CA ASP A 140 -16.64 -7.49 13.80
C ASP A 140 -16.50 -7.08 12.32
N PHE A 141 -17.30 -7.71 11.44
CA PHE A 141 -17.20 -7.49 10.00
C PHE A 141 -17.44 -6.03 9.66
N GLY A 142 -16.46 -5.39 9.03
CA GLY A 142 -16.52 -3.96 8.71
C GLY A 142 -16.02 -3.04 9.83
N ASP A 143 -15.50 -3.57 10.94
CA ASP A 143 -14.84 -2.73 11.93
C ASP A 143 -13.54 -2.19 11.35
N LEU A 144 -13.44 -0.86 11.35
CA LEU A 144 -12.31 -0.15 10.76
C LEU A 144 -11.27 0.18 11.83
N HIS A 145 -10.03 -0.18 11.55
CA HIS A 145 -8.84 0.21 12.30
C HIS A 145 -8.06 1.27 11.50
N ASP A 146 -8.08 2.51 11.98
CA ASP A 146 -7.34 3.65 11.43
C ASP A 146 -6.52 4.36 12.54
N PRO A 147 -5.43 3.73 13.03
CA PRO A 147 -4.64 4.29 14.14
C PRO A 147 -3.85 5.55 13.76
N TYR A 148 -3.61 5.80 12.47
CA TYR A 148 -2.78 6.90 11.98
C TYR A 148 -3.57 8.00 11.26
N ASN A 149 -4.90 8.02 11.39
CA ASN A 149 -5.79 9.03 10.82
C ASN A 149 -5.78 9.09 9.27
N GLY A 150 -5.59 7.96 8.60
CA GLY A 150 -5.63 7.85 7.14
C GLY A 150 -6.95 8.33 6.52
N ILE A 151 -8.10 8.17 7.19
CA ILE A 151 -9.38 8.73 6.70
C ILE A 151 -9.33 10.25 6.70
N LYS A 152 -8.78 10.84 7.77
CA LYS A 152 -8.70 12.29 7.91
C LYS A 152 -7.82 12.85 6.80
N ASP A 153 -6.65 12.27 6.61
CA ASP A 153 -5.71 12.70 5.56
C ASP A 153 -6.31 12.52 4.16
N LEU A 154 -7.04 11.42 3.93
CA LEU A 154 -7.74 11.20 2.66
C LEU A 154 -8.80 12.29 2.40
N LYS A 155 -9.55 12.71 3.43
CA LYS A 155 -10.56 13.79 3.34
C LYS A 155 -9.91 15.16 3.13
N GLU A 156 -8.81 15.42 3.82
CA GLU A 156 -8.01 16.66 3.68
C GLU A 156 -7.17 16.67 2.39
N LYS A 157 -7.18 15.57 1.63
CA LYS A 157 -6.40 15.34 0.41
C LYS A 157 -4.89 15.42 0.63
N HIS A 158 -4.41 14.88 1.75
CA HIS A 158 -3.00 14.88 2.11
C HIS A 158 -2.36 13.49 2.05
N ILE A 159 -1.09 13.46 1.65
CA ILE A 159 -0.21 12.31 1.78
C ILE A 159 0.71 12.58 2.96
N VAL A 160 0.58 11.74 3.99
CA VAL A 160 1.31 11.81 5.26
C VAL A 160 1.88 10.42 5.55
N THR A 161 3.07 10.35 6.15
CA THR A 161 3.67 9.08 6.61
C THR A 161 3.12 8.71 8.00
N PRO A 162 2.97 7.41 8.35
CA PRO A 162 2.50 7.02 9.68
C PRO A 162 3.45 7.41 10.82
N LEU A 163 4.76 7.41 10.52
CA LEU A 163 5.84 7.80 11.41
C LEU A 163 6.55 9.05 10.87
N ASP A 164 7.63 9.43 11.54
CA ASP A 164 8.57 10.44 11.07
C ASP A 164 8.92 10.24 9.58
N PRO A 165 8.72 11.27 8.72
CA PRO A 165 8.99 11.15 7.30
C PRO A 165 10.46 10.86 6.97
N ASP A 166 11.42 11.39 7.75
CA ASP A 166 12.85 11.15 7.50
C ASP A 166 13.20 9.70 7.76
N GLN A 167 12.71 9.11 8.85
CA GLN A 167 12.86 7.68 9.11
C GLN A 167 12.21 6.85 7.99
N THR A 168 10.96 7.19 7.63
CA THR A 168 10.18 6.46 6.62
C THR A 168 10.87 6.42 5.26
N PHE A 169 11.38 7.57 4.79
CA PHE A 169 12.09 7.65 3.51
C PHE A 169 13.53 7.15 3.59
N SER A 170 14.17 7.19 4.75
CA SER A 170 15.47 6.57 4.95
C SER A 170 15.39 5.05 4.84
N GLU A 171 14.43 4.40 5.52
CA GLU A 171 14.23 2.94 5.49
C GLU A 171 13.83 2.43 4.10
N ASP A 172 12.96 3.17 3.40
CA ASP A 172 12.55 2.88 2.02
C ASP A 172 12.51 4.14 1.14
N PRO A 173 13.62 4.48 0.47
CA PRO A 173 13.66 5.66 -0.39
C PRO A 173 12.69 5.60 -1.58
N LEU A 174 12.25 4.40 -1.98
CA LEU A 174 11.25 4.24 -3.06
C LEU A 174 9.89 4.84 -2.65
N ARG A 175 9.60 4.99 -1.34
CA ARG A 175 8.39 5.66 -0.86
C ARG A 175 8.28 7.09 -1.36
N MET A 176 9.41 7.78 -1.58
CA MET A 176 9.38 9.13 -2.16
C MET A 176 8.82 9.12 -3.60
N MET A 177 9.22 8.14 -4.43
CA MET A 177 8.63 7.94 -5.76
C MET A 177 7.14 7.58 -5.68
N ARG A 178 6.76 6.74 -4.70
CA ARG A 178 5.37 6.37 -4.45
C ARG A 178 4.52 7.58 -4.02
N ALA A 179 5.07 8.50 -3.22
CA ALA A 179 4.39 9.75 -2.84
C ALA A 179 4.02 10.57 -4.09
N ALA A 180 4.97 10.76 -5.01
CA ALA A 180 4.71 11.44 -6.28
C ALA A 180 3.66 10.71 -7.14
N TYR A 181 3.73 9.37 -7.19
CA TYR A 181 2.72 8.55 -7.86
C TYR A 181 1.32 8.71 -7.26
N PHE A 182 1.17 8.62 -5.94
CA PHE A 182 -0.13 8.77 -5.29
C PHE A 182 -0.68 10.19 -5.43
N ALA A 183 0.17 11.22 -5.33
CA ALA A 183 -0.24 12.60 -5.55
C ALA A 183 -0.85 12.76 -6.96
N SER A 184 -0.16 12.22 -7.96
CA SER A 184 -0.59 12.25 -9.37
C SER A 184 -1.81 11.38 -9.67
N GLY A 185 -1.89 10.20 -9.07
CA GLY A 185 -2.93 9.19 -9.36
C GLY A 185 -4.23 9.36 -8.59
N LEU A 186 -4.17 10.02 -7.43
CA LEU A 186 -5.29 10.21 -6.52
C LEU A 186 -5.69 11.68 -6.33
N ASP A 187 -5.01 12.63 -6.99
CA ASP A 187 -5.27 14.08 -6.84
C ASP A 187 -5.11 14.54 -5.37
N LEU A 188 -4.03 14.08 -4.75
CA LEU A 188 -3.65 14.41 -3.37
C LEU A 188 -2.42 15.31 -3.35
N LYS A 189 -2.24 16.06 -2.26
CA LYS A 189 -1.07 16.89 -2.01
C LYS A 189 -0.18 16.21 -0.96
N ILE A 190 1.13 16.31 -1.14
CA ILE A 190 2.08 15.85 -0.11
C ILE A 190 2.12 16.91 0.98
N ASN A 191 2.01 16.49 2.24
CA ASN A 191 2.14 17.41 3.38
C ASN A 191 3.53 18.08 3.40
N ASP A 192 3.60 19.32 3.88
CA ASP A 192 4.84 20.13 3.87
C ASP A 192 6.03 19.45 4.57
N GLU A 193 5.76 18.73 5.66
CA GLU A 193 6.80 17.98 6.40
C GLU A 193 7.34 16.82 5.58
N CYS A 194 6.43 16.05 4.95
CA CYS A 194 6.79 14.97 4.03
C CYS A 194 7.57 15.50 2.82
N LEU A 195 7.13 16.61 2.23
CA LEU A 195 7.80 17.23 1.08
C LEU A 195 9.21 17.72 1.44
N SER A 196 9.36 18.32 2.63
CA SER A 196 10.65 18.76 3.14
C SER A 196 11.59 17.59 3.42
N SER A 197 11.07 16.49 3.97
CA SER A 197 11.84 15.27 4.18
C SER A 197 12.26 14.61 2.87
N MET A 198 11.37 14.58 1.86
CA MET A 198 11.73 14.09 0.52
C MET A 198 12.93 14.85 -0.07
N LYS A 199 13.02 16.17 0.15
CA LYS A 199 14.19 16.97 -0.27
C LYS A 199 15.45 16.51 0.47
N ARG A 200 15.38 16.37 1.80
CA ARG A 200 16.52 15.96 2.64
C ARG A 200 17.02 14.56 2.32
N GLN A 201 16.11 13.63 2.02
CA GLN A 201 16.41 12.20 1.80
C GLN A 201 16.58 11.85 0.31
N SER A 202 16.46 12.82 -0.60
CA SER A 202 16.46 12.59 -2.05
C SER A 202 17.65 11.74 -2.52
N ASN A 203 18.85 12.01 -2.00
CA ASN A 203 20.08 11.28 -2.31
C ASN A 203 20.02 9.77 -1.97
N ARG A 204 19.23 9.36 -0.96
CA ARG A 204 19.07 7.96 -0.56
C ARG A 204 18.44 7.12 -1.68
N ILE A 205 17.75 7.74 -2.65
CA ILE A 205 17.17 7.00 -3.78
C ILE A 205 18.23 6.21 -4.57
N SER A 206 19.50 6.63 -4.52
CA SER A 206 20.63 5.96 -5.16
C SER A 206 20.87 4.52 -4.69
N ILE A 207 20.42 4.15 -3.47
CA ILE A 207 20.52 2.77 -2.96
C ILE A 207 19.42 1.85 -3.51
N VAL A 208 18.43 2.41 -4.21
CA VAL A 208 17.32 1.67 -4.80
C VAL A 208 17.69 1.26 -6.22
N SER A 209 17.36 0.02 -6.60
CA SER A 209 17.67 -0.48 -7.94
C SER A 209 16.92 0.31 -9.02
N LYS A 210 17.59 0.53 -10.15
CA LYS A 210 17.04 1.29 -11.28
C LYS A 210 15.74 0.69 -11.80
N GLU A 211 15.58 -0.64 -11.79
CA GLU A 211 14.35 -1.31 -12.24
C GLU A 211 13.14 -0.92 -11.39
N ARG A 212 13.33 -0.81 -10.06
CA ARG A 212 12.24 -0.40 -9.15
C ARG A 212 11.90 1.07 -9.33
N ILE A 213 12.92 1.92 -9.49
CA ILE A 213 12.74 3.35 -9.79
C ILE A 213 11.96 3.51 -11.10
N THR A 214 12.39 2.85 -12.17
CA THR A 214 11.72 2.87 -13.48
C THR A 214 10.28 2.38 -13.38
N THR A 215 10.03 1.31 -12.60
CA THR A 215 8.66 0.81 -12.40
C THR A 215 7.75 1.86 -11.77
N GLU A 216 8.19 2.52 -10.70
CA GLU A 216 7.40 3.59 -10.07
C GLU A 216 7.28 4.83 -10.97
N PHE A 217 8.33 5.20 -11.69
CA PHE A 217 8.29 6.29 -12.66
C PHE A 217 7.26 6.03 -13.78
N CYS A 218 7.25 4.83 -14.36
CA CYS A 218 6.26 4.44 -15.36
C CYS A 218 4.83 4.48 -14.80
N LYS A 219 4.62 4.17 -13.50
CA LYS A 219 3.31 4.35 -12.86
C LYS A 219 2.89 5.81 -12.82
N ILE A 220 3.80 6.74 -12.50
CA ILE A 220 3.53 8.19 -12.54
C ILE A 220 3.08 8.60 -13.96
N LEU A 221 3.83 8.18 -14.98
CA LEU A 221 3.52 8.47 -16.38
C LEU A 221 2.17 7.89 -16.85
N SER A 222 1.71 6.81 -16.21
CA SER A 222 0.44 6.16 -16.53
C SER A 222 -0.77 6.79 -15.83
N THR A 223 -0.57 7.82 -15.00
CA THR A 223 -1.67 8.52 -14.32
C THR A 223 -2.40 9.49 -15.26
N LYS A 224 -3.57 9.99 -14.85
CA LYS A 224 -4.36 10.95 -15.65
C LYS A 224 -3.64 12.29 -15.84
N LYS A 225 -2.85 12.73 -14.86
CA LYS A 225 -2.10 13.99 -14.88
C LYS A 225 -0.65 13.79 -14.42
N PRO A 226 0.20 13.11 -15.21
CA PRO A 226 1.58 12.80 -14.81
C PRO A 226 2.41 14.01 -14.43
N SER A 227 2.08 15.19 -14.98
CA SER A 227 2.72 16.46 -14.67
C SER A 227 2.79 16.74 -13.16
N ILE A 228 1.77 16.36 -12.38
CA ILE A 228 1.78 16.55 -10.92
C ILE A 228 2.94 15.78 -10.29
N GLY A 229 3.07 14.49 -10.60
CA GLY A 229 4.15 13.66 -10.08
C GLY A 229 5.52 14.13 -10.58
N LEU A 230 5.65 14.49 -11.85
CA LEU A 230 6.90 14.99 -12.43
C LEU A 230 7.35 16.31 -11.77
N THR A 231 6.42 17.25 -11.53
CA THR A 231 6.71 18.50 -10.80
C THR A 231 7.19 18.21 -9.39
N ILE A 232 6.54 17.29 -8.67
CA ILE A 232 6.99 16.89 -7.32
C ILE A 232 8.41 16.34 -7.36
N LEU A 233 8.72 15.42 -8.30
CA LEU A 233 10.07 14.86 -8.42
C LEU A 233 11.12 15.94 -8.71
N GLN A 234 10.77 16.95 -9.50
CA GLN A 234 11.65 18.08 -9.77
C GLN A 234 11.85 18.95 -8.53
N GLU A 235 10.77 19.35 -7.88
CA GLU A 235 10.80 20.22 -6.69
C GLU A 235 11.56 19.58 -5.52
N THR A 236 11.51 18.25 -5.40
CA THR A 236 12.23 17.53 -4.34
C THR A 236 13.68 17.18 -4.68
N GLY A 237 14.13 17.46 -5.91
CA GLY A 237 15.46 17.08 -6.39
C GLY A 237 15.60 15.59 -6.75
N LEU A 238 14.55 14.78 -6.61
CA LEU A 238 14.57 13.36 -6.98
C LEU A 238 14.79 13.15 -8.48
N MET A 239 14.33 14.09 -9.31
CA MET A 239 14.48 13.99 -10.76
C MET A 239 15.96 13.92 -11.19
N GLU A 240 16.85 14.58 -10.44
CA GLU A 240 18.30 14.54 -10.71
C GLU A 240 18.85 13.11 -10.67
N PHE A 241 18.32 12.26 -9.79
CA PHE A 241 18.76 10.88 -9.64
C PHE A 241 18.00 9.90 -10.54
N VAL A 242 16.73 10.20 -10.83
CA VAL A 242 15.83 9.31 -11.59
C VAL A 242 16.03 9.46 -13.09
N PHE A 243 16.10 10.71 -13.57
CA PHE A 243 16.27 11.05 -14.97
C PHE A 243 17.01 12.39 -15.12
N PRO A 244 18.35 12.39 -14.94
CA PRO A 244 19.16 13.61 -14.95
C PRO A 244 18.98 14.47 -16.21
N GLU A 245 18.78 13.83 -17.36
CA GLU A 245 18.62 14.53 -18.64
C GLU A 245 17.33 15.37 -18.69
N ILE A 246 16.24 14.88 -18.07
CA ILE A 246 14.98 15.63 -17.97
C ILE A 246 15.11 16.74 -16.92
N HIS A 247 15.86 16.49 -15.84
CA HIS A 247 16.06 17.47 -14.78
C HIS A 247 16.66 18.78 -15.30
N VAL A 248 17.64 18.70 -16.22
CA VAL A 248 18.32 19.86 -16.82
C VAL A 248 17.41 20.65 -17.76
N MET A 249 16.39 20.01 -18.35
CA MET A 249 15.45 20.66 -19.27
C MET A 249 14.37 21.48 -18.54
N TYR A 250 14.28 21.38 -17.22
CA TYR A 250 13.24 22.06 -16.45
C TYR A 250 13.42 23.58 -16.50
N GLY A 251 12.37 24.29 -16.91
CA GLY A 251 12.38 25.76 -17.03
C GLY A 251 13.08 26.28 -18.29
N MET A 252 13.46 25.41 -19.23
CA MET A 252 13.85 25.85 -20.57
C MET A 252 12.60 26.25 -21.36
N ASP A 253 12.56 27.50 -21.83
CA ASP A 253 11.52 27.96 -22.76
C ASP A 253 11.64 27.20 -24.08
N GLN A 254 10.50 26.82 -24.66
CA GLN A 254 10.42 26.17 -25.98
C GLN A 254 10.71 27.15 -27.13
#